data_AF-A0A437Q191-F1
#
_entry.id   AF-A0A437Q191-F1
#
_cell.length_a   1.000
_cell.length_b   1.000
_cell.length_c   1.000
_cell.angle_alpha   90.00
_cell.angle_beta   90.00
_cell.angle_gamma   90.00
#
_symmetry.space_group_name_H-M   'P 1'
#
loop_
_entity.id
_entity.type
_entity.pdbx_description
1 polymer ?
#
loop_
_entity_poly.entity_id
_entity_poly.type
_entity_poly.pdbx_seq_one_letter_code
_entity_poly.pdbx_strand_id
1 'polypeptide(L)' 'MSQQLSFSDSEFTNKRRKTRKELFLGRMNELIPWQQLEAQIEPFYPKAGKGRRPYP' A
#
# COMPACT_ATOMS: atom_id res chain seq x y z
N MET A 1 -15.72 -36.28 15.79
CA MET A 1 -14.91 -36.61 14.59
C MET A 1 -13.98 -35.43 14.32
N SER A 2 -12.71 -35.56 14.68
CA SER A 2 -11.70 -34.51 14.48
C SER A 2 -11.39 -34.34 12.99
N GLN A 3 -11.53 -33.13 12.47
CA GLN A 3 -11.24 -32.83 11.07
C GLN A 3 -9.72 -32.87 10.86
N GLN A 4 -9.21 -33.93 10.26
CA GLN A 4 -7.80 -34.06 9.93
C GLN A 4 -7.49 -33.18 8.72
N LEU A 5 -6.67 -32.14 8.93
CA LEU A 5 -6.21 -31.26 7.87
C LEU A 5 -5.20 -32.02 7.01
N SER A 6 -5.43 -32.04 5.69
CA SER A 6 -4.47 -32.61 4.74
C SER A 6 -3.28 -31.66 4.55
N PHE A 7 -2.16 -32.17 4.05
CA PHE A 7 -1.00 -31.33 3.69
C PHE A 7 -1.39 -30.20 2.73
N SER A 8 -2.26 -30.48 1.75
CA SER A 8 -2.83 -29.46 0.87
C SER A 8 -3.59 -28.36 1.63
N ASP A 9 -4.41 -28.73 2.63
CA ASP A 9 -5.14 -27.73 3.41
C ASP A 9 -4.19 -26.83 4.21
N SER A 10 -3.13 -27.39 4.78
CA SER A 10 -2.13 -26.64 5.58
C SER A 10 -1.33 -25.61 4.78
N GLU A 11 -1.11 -25.84 3.49
CA GLU A 11 -0.41 -24.91 2.59
C GLU A 11 -1.26 -23.68 2.24
N PHE A 12 -2.58 -23.86 2.12
CA PHE A 12 -3.50 -22.78 1.77
C PHE A 12 -4.06 -22.03 2.99
N THR A 13 -4.13 -22.65 4.17
CA THR A 13 -4.67 -22.01 5.39
C THR A 13 -3.81 -20.84 5.87
N ASN A 14 -2.49 -20.91 5.68
CA ASN A 14 -1.56 -19.85 6.09
C ASN A 14 -1.39 -18.75 5.03
N LYS A 15 -1.83 -18.99 3.78
CA LYS A 15 -1.62 -18.06 2.67
C LYS A 15 -2.88 -17.23 2.45
N ARG A 16 -2.92 -16.04 3.05
CA ARG A 16 -3.98 -15.07 2.76
C ARG A 16 -4.06 -14.86 1.25
N ARG A 17 -5.23 -15.17 0.66
CA ARG A 17 -5.48 -14.92 -0.76
C ARG A 17 -5.25 -13.44 -1.03
N LYS A 18 -4.27 -13.12 -1.87
CA LYS A 18 -4.05 -11.74 -2.30
C LYS A 18 -5.20 -11.32 -3.20
N THR A 19 -5.79 -10.16 -2.91
CA THR A 19 -6.83 -9.63 -3.79
C THR A 19 -6.21 -9.13 -5.10
N ARG A 20 -7.01 -9.01 -6.16
CA ARG A 20 -6.55 -8.43 -7.44
C ARG A 20 -5.97 -7.02 -7.23
N LYS A 21 -6.56 -6.24 -6.32
CA LYS A 21 -6.10 -4.90 -5.92
C LYS A 21 -4.71 -4.94 -5.29
N GLU A 22 -4.46 -5.86 -4.37
CA GLU A 22 -3.15 -6.00 -3.71
C GLU A 22 -2.05 -6.38 -4.71
N LEU A 23 -2.34 -7.31 -5.63
CA LEU A 23 -1.41 -7.67 -6.70
C LEU A 23 -1.09 -6.48 -7.61
N PHE A 24 -2.13 -5.71 -7.98
CA PHE A 24 -1.96 -4.51 -8.79
C PHE A 24 -1.11 -3.46 -8.07
N LEU A 25 -1.45 -3.11 -6.82
CA LEU A 25 -0.70 -2.11 -6.05
C LEU A 25 0.75 -2.54 -5.79
N GLY A 26 0.99 -3.84 -5.56
CA GLY A 26 2.35 -4.36 -5.44
C GLY A 26 3.20 -4.11 -6.70
N ARG A 27 2.66 -4.44 -7.88
CA ARG A 27 3.32 -4.16 -9.16
C ARG A 27 3.53 -2.66 -9.39
N MET A 28 2.54 -1.83 -9.05
CA MET A 28 2.66 -0.38 -9.21
C MET A 28 3.72 0.21 -8.30
N ASN A 29 3.88 -0.28 -7.07
CA ASN A 29 4.92 0.18 -6.16
C ASN A 29 6.34 -0.16 -6.65
N GLU A 30 6.51 -1.28 -7.35
CA GLU A 30 7.79 -1.64 -7.96
C GLU A 30 8.09 -0.83 -9.23
N LEU A 31 7.06 -0.53 -10.03
CA LEU A 31 7.20 0.17 -11.30
C LEU A 31 7.33 1.69 -11.15
N ILE A 32 6.69 2.29 -10.14
CA ILE A 32 6.67 3.75 -9.97
C ILE A 32 7.85 4.17 -9.08
N PRO A 33 8.74 5.08 -9.55
CA PRO A 33 9.82 5.62 -8.74
C PRO A 33 9.31 6.70 -7.78
N TRP A 34 8.48 6.31 -6.80
CA TRP A 34 7.82 7.22 -5.86
C TRP A 34 8.77 8.21 -5.19
N GLN A 35 9.92 7.73 -4.73
CA GLN A 35 10.93 8.55 -4.07
C GLN A 35 11.47 9.67 -4.97
N GLN A 36 11.67 9.39 -6.27
CA GLN A 36 12.14 10.39 -7.22
C GLN A 36 11.05 11.43 -7.51
N LEU A 37 9.81 10.97 -7.68
CA LEU A 37 8.66 11.85 -7.92
C LEU A 37 8.39 12.77 -6.73
N GLU A 38 8.43 12.22 -5.51
CA GLU A 38 8.28 13.00 -4.27
C GLU A 38 9.36 14.07 -4.16
N ALA A 39 10.63 13.72 -4.39
CA ALA A 39 11.74 14.67 -4.35
C ALA A 39 11.63 15.80 -5.39
N GLN A 40 11.03 15.53 -6.56
CA GLN A 40 10.78 16.56 -7.58
C GLN A 40 9.62 17.48 -7.20
N ILE A 41 8.60 16.97 -6.51
CA ILE A 41 7.40 17.73 -6.13
C ILE A 41 7.64 18.53 -4.85
N GLU A 42 8.43 18.01 -3.91
CA GLU A 42 8.65 18.59 -2.58
C GLU A 42 9.03 20.08 -2.57
N PRO A 43 9.90 20.61 -3.46
CA PRO A 43 10.24 22.02 -3.50
C PRO A 43 9.05 22.94 -3.85
N PHE A 44 8.09 22.43 -4.62
CA PHE A 44 6.94 23.19 -5.12
C PHE A 44 5.68 22.99 -4.28
N TYR A 45 5.66 21.95 -3.45
CA TYR A 45 4.49 21.61 -2.65
C TYR A 45 4.27 22.61 -1.51
N PRO A 46 3.06 23.15 -1.32
CA PRO A 46 2.80 24.13 -0.28
C PRO A 46 2.95 23.49 1.10
N LYS A 47 3.92 23.97 1.89
CA LYS A 47 4.05 23.59 3.30
C LYS A 47 2.99 24.32 4.12
N ALA A 48 2.25 23.58 4.95
CA ALA A 48 1.27 24.15 5.87
C ALA A 48 1.97 25.18 6.78
N GLY A 49 1.48 26.43 6.79
CA GLY A 49 2.08 27.53 7.56
C GLY A 49 2.23 28.85 6.81
N LYS A 50 2.16 28.86 5.47
CA LYS A 50 2.18 30.09 4.64
C LYS A 50 0.77 30.58 4.22
N GLY A 51 -0.24 30.37 5.06
CA GLY A 51 -1.62 30.80 4.81
C GLY A 51 -2.22 31.52 6.01
N ARG A 52 -3.18 32.42 5.76
CA ARG A 52 -3.92 33.10 6.84
C ARG A 52 -4.81 32.08 7.56
N ARG A 53 -4.79 32.10 8.89
CA ARG A 53 -5.83 31.43 9.70
C ARG A 53 -7.18 32.14 9.42
N PRO A 54 -8.29 31.41 9.24
CA PRO A 54 -9.61 32.03 9.12
C PRO A 54 -9.96 32.78 10.42
N TYR A 55 -10.65 33.93 10.30
CA TYR A 55 -11.16 34.68 11.45
C TYR A 55 -12.32 33.92 12.12
N PRO A 56 -12.52 34.09 13.44
CA PRO A 56 -13.65 33.51 14.18
C PRO A 56 -15.02 33.85 13.58
#